data_AF-A0A9E1ZKC9-F1
#
_entry.id   AF-A0A9E1ZKC9-F1
#
_cell.length_a   1.000
_cell.length_b   1.000
_cell.length_c   1.000
_cell.angle_alpha   90.00
_cell.angle_beta   90.00
_cell.angle_gamma   90.00
#
_symmetry.space_group_name_H-M   'P 1'
#
loop_
_entity.id
_entity.type
_entity.pdbx_description
1 polymer ?
#
loop_
_entity_poly.entity_id
_entity_poly.type
_entity_poly.pdbx_seq_one_letter_code
_entity_poly.pdbx_strand_id
1 'polypeptide(L)'
;MIGITKTIPQKEGIEAVEALYDGRVGEFEFHMAGKPSRLNVGDYVYTIWQDMLVGCCQITRIEFGAVNPKSGRPQLNLCQNAR
;
A
#
# COMPACT_ATOMS: atom_id res chain seq x y z
N MET A 1 12.34 4.27 11.23
CA MET A 1 11.96 4.55 9.83
C MET A 1 12.36 3.34 9.00
N ILE A 2 11.41 2.52 8.57
CA ILE A 2 11.67 1.35 7.73
C ILE A 2 11.07 1.64 6.35
N GLY A 3 11.93 1.97 5.38
CA GLY A 3 11.57 2.36 4.02
C GLY A 3 11.21 1.16 3.16
N ILE A 4 10.07 0.53 3.42
CA ILE A 4 9.52 -0.49 2.51
C ILE A 4 8.86 0.24 1.34
N THR A 5 9.22 -0.19 0.14
CA THR A 5 8.60 0.26 -1.11
C THR A 5 7.47 -0.67 -1.51
N LYS A 6 6.41 -0.10 -2.08
CA LYS A 6 5.28 -0.82 -2.64
C LYS A 6 4.99 -0.32 -4.04
N THR A 7 4.85 -1.27 -4.97
CA THR A 7 4.54 -0.94 -6.35
C THR A 7 3.03 -0.84 -6.53
N ILE A 8 2.56 0.29 -7.04
CA ILE A 8 1.18 0.44 -7.49
C ILE A 8 1.08 -0.26 -8.86
N PRO A 9 0.17 -1.23 -9.04
CA PRO A 9 0.04 -1.92 -10.32
C PRO A 9 -0.28 -0.95 -11.45
N GLN A 10 0.38 -1.10 -12.60
CA GLN A 10 0.16 -0.21 -13.76
C GLN A 10 -1.31 -0.21 -14.24
N LYS A 11 -2.05 -1.30 -14.01
CA LYS A 11 -3.47 -1.43 -14.33
C LYS A 11 -4.37 -0.41 -13.62
N GLU A 12 -3.94 0.17 -12.50
CA GLU A 12 -4.70 1.20 -11.78
C GLU A 12 -4.74 2.52 -12.57
N GLY A 13 -3.79 2.74 -13.48
CA GLY A 13 -3.68 3.98 -14.25
C GLY A 13 -3.11 5.15 -13.46
N ILE A 14 -2.75 6.23 -14.17
CA ILE A 14 -2.22 7.45 -13.55
C ILE A 14 -3.29 8.15 -12.72
N GLU A 15 -4.54 8.14 -13.16
CA GLU A 15 -5.64 8.82 -12.45
C GLU A 15 -5.86 8.25 -11.05
N ALA A 16 -5.71 6.94 -10.85
CA ALA A 16 -5.83 6.36 -9.51
C ALA A 16 -4.65 6.74 -8.60
N VAL A 17 -3.45 6.87 -9.18
CA VAL A 17 -2.26 7.34 -8.45
C VAL A 17 -2.42 8.81 -8.08
N GLU A 18 -2.82 9.66 -9.02
CA GLU A 18 -3.11 11.07 -8.76
C GLU A 18 -4.24 11.22 -7.76
N ALA A 19 -5.32 10.44 -7.87
CA ALA A 19 -6.44 10.47 -6.93
C ALA A 19 -6.07 10.00 -5.52
N LEU A 20 -5.07 9.10 -5.40
CA LEU A 20 -4.49 8.74 -4.11
C LEU A 20 -3.78 9.94 -3.49
N TYR A 21 -3.01 10.70 -4.27
CA TYR A 21 -2.19 11.82 -3.80
C TYR A 21 -2.91 13.18 -3.73
N ASP A 22 -4.01 13.37 -4.46
CA ASP A 22 -4.82 14.59 -4.42
C ASP A 22 -5.91 14.54 -3.33
N GLY A 23 -6.01 13.43 -2.60
CA GLY A 23 -6.95 13.20 -1.50
C GLY A 23 -8.36 12.79 -1.92
N ARG A 24 -8.62 12.52 -3.22
CA ARG A 24 -9.92 11.99 -3.68
C ARG A 24 -10.14 10.54 -3.29
N VAL A 25 -9.07 9.75 -3.18
CA VAL A 25 -9.10 8.36 -2.71
C VAL A 25 -8.48 8.32 -1.32
N GLY A 26 -9.31 8.07 -0.30
CA GLY A 26 -8.86 8.12 1.09
C GLY A 26 -8.00 6.93 1.53
N GLU A 27 -8.03 5.80 0.80
CA GLU A 27 -7.36 4.57 1.17
C GLU A 27 -6.95 3.73 -0.06
N PHE A 28 -5.74 3.15 -0.07
CA PHE A 28 -5.27 2.23 -1.12
C PHE A 28 -4.70 0.94 -0.55
N GLU A 29 -5.33 -0.19 -0.86
CA GLU A 29 -4.99 -1.51 -0.32
C GLU A 29 -3.75 -2.13 -0.98
N PHE A 30 -2.69 -2.37 -0.19
CA PHE A 30 -1.49 -3.07 -0.67
C PHE A 30 -1.35 -4.48 -0.13
N HIS A 31 -1.61 -5.48 -0.98
CA HIS A 31 -1.33 -6.85 -0.63
C HIS A 31 0.17 -7.10 -0.40
N MET A 32 0.49 -7.72 0.74
CA MET A 32 1.83 -8.21 1.06
C MET A 32 1.77 -9.70 1.30
N ALA A 33 2.77 -10.45 0.82
CA ALA A 33 2.88 -11.87 1.13
C ALA A 33 3.54 -12.07 2.49
N GLY A 34 2.90 -12.85 3.37
CA GLY A 34 3.45 -13.24 4.67
C GLY A 34 3.14 -12.24 5.77
N LYS A 35 3.54 -12.57 7.01
CA LYS A 35 3.34 -11.68 8.16
C LYS A 35 4.43 -10.61 8.16
N PRO A 36 4.11 -9.32 7.98
CA PRO A 36 5.10 -8.27 8.13
C PRO A 36 5.60 -8.27 9.58
N SER A 37 6.88 -8.53 9.78
CA SER A 37 7.52 -8.55 11.11
C SER A 37 7.96 -7.16 11.57
N ARG A 38 7.90 -6.16 10.69
CA ARG A 38 8.51 -4.83 10.88
C ARG A 38 7.65 -3.66 10.38
N LEU A 39 6.35 -3.85 10.16
CA LEU A 39 5.42 -2.77 9.80
C LEU A 39 4.40 -2.60 10.92
N ASN A 40 4.25 -1.37 11.38
CA ASN A 40 3.26 -0.97 12.36
C ASN A 40 2.34 0.09 11.77
N VAL A 41 1.14 0.21 12.34
CA VAL A 41 0.27 1.36 12.07
C VAL A 41 1.02 2.64 12.45
N GLY A 42 0.97 3.65 11.59
CA GLY A 42 1.71 4.91 11.72
C GLY A 42 3.05 4.94 10.97
N ASP A 43 3.59 3.79 10.55
CA ASP A 43 4.75 3.75 9.65
C ASP A 43 4.39 4.29 8.27
N TYR A 44 5.42 4.66 7.50
CA TYR A 44 5.27 5.15 6.13
C TYR A 44 5.84 4.14 5.15
N VAL A 45 5.17 3.96 4.01
CA VAL A 45 5.68 3.20 2.88
C VAL A 45 5.85 4.12 1.67
N TYR A 46 6.90 3.88 0.90
CA TYR A 46 7.10 4.58 -0.37
C TYR A 46 6.34 3.85 -1.45
N THR A 47 5.69 4.60 -2.33
CA THR A 47 5.04 4.01 -3.51
C THR A 47 5.86 4.22 -4.76
N ILE A 48 5.90 3.19 -5.59
CA ILE A 48 6.56 3.21 -6.90
C ILE A 48 5.49 2.95 -7.96
N TRP A 49 5.47 3.75 -9.01
CA TRP A 49 4.62 3.56 -10.18
C TRP A 49 5.45 3.79 -11.43
N GLN A 50 5.35 2.88 -12.41
CA GLN A 50 6.19 2.88 -13.62
C GLN A 50 7.69 3.09 -13.32
N ASP A 51 8.21 2.36 -12.34
CA ASP A 51 9.61 2.44 -11.90
C ASP A 51 10.05 3.81 -11.33
N MET A 52 9.09 4.72 -11.09
CA MET A 52 9.33 6.02 -10.47
C MET A 52 8.77 6.05 -9.04
N LEU A 53 9.50 6.68 -8.12
CA LEU A 53 9.00 6.96 -6.77
C LEU A 53 8.01 8.12 -6.83
N VAL A 54 6.76 7.85 -6.46
CA VAL A 54 5.67 8.83 -6.62
C VAL A 54 5.35 9.57 -5.34
N GLY A 55 5.58 8.93 -4.19
CA GLY A 55 5.29 9.54 -2.90
C GLY A 55 5.40 8.54 -1.76
N CYS A 56 4.98 8.99 -0.58
CA CYS A 56 4.88 8.14 0.59
C CYS A 56 3.47 8.20 1.18
N CYS A 57 3.11 7.13 1.87
CA CYS A 57 1.79 6.99 2.44
C CYS A 57 1.88 6.38 3.82
N GLN A 58 1.09 6.93 4.75
CA GLN A 58 1.05 6.43 6.10
C GLN A 58 0.13 5.22 6.21
N ILE A 59 0.58 4.19 6.92
CA ILE A 59 -0.23 3.02 7.23
C ILE A 59 -1.24 3.39 8.31
N THR A 60 -2.53 3.42 7.98
CA THR A 60 -3.60 3.69 8.95
C THR A 60 -4.20 2.42 9.54
N ARG A 61 -4.14 1.31 8.79
CA ARG A 61 -4.66 -0.01 9.20
C ARG A 61 -3.76 -1.12 8.68
N ILE A 62 -3.67 -2.20 9.45
CA ILE A 62 -2.98 -3.44 9.10
C ILE A 62 -3.95 -4.56 9.43
N GLU A 63 -4.59 -5.12 8.42
CA GLU A 63 -5.45 -6.29 8.59
C GLU A 63 -4.66 -7.58 8.34
N PHE A 64 -4.76 -8.53 9.26
CA PHE A 64 -4.18 -9.86 9.13
C PHE A 64 -5.30 -10.86 8.91
N GLY A 65 -5.21 -11.70 7.88
CA GLY A 65 -6.10 -12.86 7.73
C GLY A 65 -7.00 -12.87 6.50
N ALA A 66 -6.93 -11.86 5.62
CA ALA A 66 -7.43 -12.01 4.26
C ALA A 66 -6.54 -13.02 3.55
N VAL A 67 -6.93 -14.30 3.54
CA VAL A 67 -6.18 -15.34 2.87
C VAL A 67 -6.44 -15.18 1.38
N ASN A 68 -5.42 -14.86 0.59
CA ASN A 68 -5.59 -14.79 -0.86
C ASN A 68 -6.12 -16.15 -1.36
N PRO A 69 -7.33 -16.23 -1.94
CA PRO A 69 -7.95 -17.50 -2.30
C PRO A 69 -7.16 -18.28 -3.37
N LYS A 70 -6.27 -17.61 -4.11
CA LYS A 70 -5.36 -18.25 -5.08
C LYS A 70 -4.05 -18.77 -4.47
N SER A 71 -3.58 -18.26 -3.33
CA SER A 71 -2.23 -18.57 -2.82
C SER A 71 -2.14 -19.00 -1.36
N GLY A 72 -3.22 -18.90 -0.59
CA GLY A 72 -3.23 -19.33 0.82
C GLY A 72 -2.42 -18.45 1.76
N ARG A 73 -1.87 -17.32 1.29
CA ARG A 73 -1.00 -16.43 2.07
C ARG A 73 -1.82 -15.28 2.70
N PRO A 74 -1.46 -14.83 3.92
CA PRO A 74 -2.09 -13.67 4.52
C PRO A 74 -1.82 -12.44 3.65
N GLN A 75 -2.88 -11.76 3.23
CA GLN A 75 -2.86 -10.42 2.67
C GLN A 75 -2.87 -9.41 3.81
N LEU A 76 -2.22 -8.30 3.52
CA LEU A 76 -2.19 -7.12 4.35
C LEU A 76 -3.04 -6.06 3.64
N ASN A 77 -3.97 -5.44 4.35
CA ASN A 77 -4.69 -4.29 3.86
C ASN A 77 -4.04 -3.07 4.51
N LEU A 78 -3.32 -2.27 3.71
CA LEU A 78 -2.82 -0.98 4.14
C LEU A 78 -3.86 0.05 3.72
N CYS A 79 -4.51 0.73 4.64
CA CYS A 79 -5.28 1.93 4.31
C CYS A 79 -4.32 3.13 4.39
N GLN A 80 -4.39 4.06 3.43
CA GLN A 80 -3.36 5.08 3.23
C GLN A 80 -3.97 6.41 2.84
N ASN A 81 -3.72 7.44 3.65
CA ASN A 81 -4.05 8.82 3.36
C ASN A 81 -2.79 9.51 2.84
N ALA A 82 -2.83 10.05 1.62
CA ALA A 82 -1.72 10.82 1.08
C ALA A 82 -1.70 12.24 1.67
N ARG A 83 -0.50 12.76 1.91
CA ARG A 83 -0.29 14.17 2.26
C ARG A 83 0.41 14.88 1.12
#